data_AF-A0A412EWC9-F1
#
_entry.id   AF-A0A412EWC9-F1
#
_cell.length_a   1.000
_cell.length_b   1.000
_cell.length_c   1.000
_cell.angle_alpha   90.00
_cell.angle_beta   90.00
_cell.angle_gamma   90.00
#
_symmetry.space_group_name_H-M   'P 1'
#
loop_
_entity.id
_entity.type
_entity.pdbx_description
1 polymer ?
#
loop_
_entity_poly.entity_id
_entity_poly.type
_entity_poly.pdbx_seq_one_letter_code
_entity_poly.pdbx_strand_id
1 'polypeptide(L)'
;MKYLYAILKPLGYRKEASDYRLFRPDGLARIVNIQRNKNNTAQCCMFTINIGVYFEKSDMISNCKFKEYDCQIRKRVKPEENEEWWIIENDTDMEVLKENLQTVLGHIEKWFDNFISKEETIHRILDKSAETVPDTMIMSYPTAKLIAEMGYPMEVYELIKDTKIINPKAKKLIELAEKLKSTIN
;
A
#
# COMPACT_ATOMS: atom_id res chain seq x y z
N MET A 1 6.72 -19.84 -2.91
CA MET A 1 7.45 -18.64 -2.43
C MET A 1 8.82 -18.39 -3.07
N LYS A 2 9.71 -19.40 -3.24
CA LYS A 2 10.99 -19.19 -3.97
C LYS A 2 10.77 -18.65 -5.40
N TYR A 3 9.68 -19.08 -6.04
CA TYR A 3 9.26 -18.64 -7.37
C TYR A 3 8.95 -17.14 -7.45
N LEU A 4 8.13 -16.61 -6.53
CA LEU A 4 7.81 -15.17 -6.48
C LEU A 4 9.07 -14.31 -6.38
N TYR A 5 10.04 -14.74 -5.58
CA TYR A 5 11.31 -14.05 -5.49
C TYR A 5 12.10 -14.08 -6.81
N ALA A 6 12.04 -15.19 -7.57
CA ALA A 6 12.72 -15.29 -8.86
C ALA A 6 12.15 -14.30 -9.90
N ILE A 7 10.87 -13.95 -9.81
CA ILE A 7 10.23 -12.93 -10.67
C ILE A 7 10.55 -11.52 -10.18
N LEU A 8 10.41 -11.25 -8.89
CA LEU A 8 10.56 -9.90 -8.34
C LEU A 8 12.03 -9.44 -8.25
N LYS A 9 12.99 -10.37 -8.08
CA LYS A 9 14.41 -10.04 -7.94
C LYS A 9 14.99 -9.32 -9.18
N PRO A 10 14.77 -9.79 -10.42
CA PRO A 10 15.17 -9.06 -11.63
C PRO A 10 14.58 -7.65 -11.74
N LEU A 11 13.40 -7.41 -11.15
CA LEU A 11 12.75 -6.10 -11.09
C LEU A 11 13.33 -5.18 -10.00
N GLY A 12 14.36 -5.62 -9.28
CA GLY A 12 15.05 -4.83 -8.26
C GLY A 12 14.51 -4.98 -6.84
N TYR A 13 13.50 -5.84 -6.62
CA TYR A 13 12.94 -6.05 -5.28
C TYR A 13 13.93 -6.76 -4.36
N ARG A 14 14.08 -6.22 -3.15
CA ARG A 14 14.82 -6.81 -2.03
C ARG A 14 13.85 -7.60 -1.17
N LYS A 15 14.20 -8.84 -0.84
CA LYS A 15 13.37 -9.73 -0.02
C LYS A 15 13.84 -9.76 1.43
N GLU A 16 12.90 -9.62 2.36
CA GLU A 16 13.09 -9.90 3.78
C GLU A 16 11.87 -10.68 4.30
N ALA A 17 12.06 -11.96 4.65
CA ALA A 17 10.97 -12.88 5.02
C ALA A 17 9.84 -12.93 3.96
N SER A 18 8.67 -12.37 4.30
CA SER A 18 7.49 -12.29 3.43
C SER A 18 7.35 -10.97 2.69
N ASP A 19 8.23 -10.01 2.94
CA ASP A 19 8.20 -8.67 2.35
C ASP A 19 9.17 -8.57 1.18
N TYR A 20 8.69 -8.03 0.06
CA TYR A 20 9.47 -7.69 -1.12
C TYR A 20 9.38 -6.19 -1.32
N ARG A 21 10.49 -5.47 -1.18
CA ARG A 21 10.54 -4.00 -1.24
C ARG A 21 11.34 -3.52 -2.44
N LEU A 22 10.80 -2.55 -3.18
CA LEU A 22 11.51 -1.81 -4.21
C LEU A 22 11.64 -0.36 -3.76
N PHE A 23 12.86 0.19 -3.83
CA PHE A 23 13.16 1.57 -3.44
C PHE A 23 13.52 2.36 -4.69
N ARG A 24 12.82 3.46 -4.93
CA ARG A 24 13.11 4.36 -6.06
C ARG A 24 13.97 5.54 -5.59
N PRO A 25 14.76 6.15 -6.49
CA PRO A 25 15.66 7.25 -6.13
C PRO A 25 14.96 8.53 -5.62
N ASP A 26 13.67 8.70 -5.91
CA ASP A 26 12.85 9.86 -5.56
C ASP A 26 12.11 9.70 -4.22
N GLY A 27 12.47 8.71 -3.41
CA GLY A 27 11.85 8.47 -2.11
C GLY A 27 10.51 7.75 -2.16
N LEU A 28 10.08 7.28 -3.33
CA LEU A 28 8.96 6.37 -3.46
C LEU A 28 9.42 4.91 -3.26
N ALA A 29 8.68 4.13 -2.49
CA ALA A 29 8.91 2.71 -2.33
C ALA A 29 7.64 1.91 -2.59
N ARG A 30 7.82 0.67 -3.05
CA ARG A 30 6.76 -0.30 -3.31
C ARG A 30 6.99 -1.52 -2.44
N ILE A 31 5.93 -2.12 -1.93
CA ILE A 31 5.99 -3.40 -1.23
C ILE A 31 5.01 -4.39 -1.82
N VAL A 32 5.44 -5.63 -1.96
CA VAL A 32 4.59 -6.81 -2.11
C VAL A 32 4.83 -7.68 -0.88
N ASN A 33 3.77 -7.99 -0.14
CA ASN A 33 3.81 -8.80 1.08
C ASN A 33 2.99 -10.07 0.89
N ILE A 34 3.56 -11.20 1.31
CA ILE A 34 2.86 -12.49 1.34
C ILE A 34 2.50 -12.84 2.77
N GLN A 35 1.25 -12.57 3.13
CA GLN A 35 0.72 -12.82 4.46
C GLN A 35 0.14 -14.22 4.54
N ARG A 36 0.80 -15.11 5.27
CA ARG A 36 0.32 -16.48 5.51
C ARG A 36 -0.78 -16.49 6.57
N ASN A 37 -1.77 -17.36 6.38
CA ASN A 37 -2.73 -17.66 7.43
C ASN A 37 -2.03 -18.35 8.62
N LYS A 38 -2.47 -18.03 9.84
CA LYS A 38 -1.92 -18.62 11.08
C LYS A 38 -2.27 -20.09 11.24
N ASN A 39 -3.36 -20.54 10.61
CA ASN A 39 -3.91 -21.89 10.72
C ASN A 39 -3.41 -22.83 9.60
N ASN A 40 -2.33 -22.48 8.92
CA ASN A 40 -1.75 -23.32 7.87
C ASN A 40 -1.27 -24.65 8.42
N THR A 41 -1.55 -25.72 7.69
CA THR A 41 -1.07 -27.09 7.99
C THR A 41 -0.05 -27.53 6.93
N ALA A 42 0.45 -28.75 7.04
CA ALA A 42 1.30 -29.33 6.00
C ALA A 42 0.50 -29.63 4.71
N GLN A 43 -0.82 -29.84 4.83
CA GLN A 43 -1.71 -30.25 3.74
C GLN A 43 -2.47 -29.09 3.12
N CYS A 44 -2.61 -27.96 3.83
CA CYS A 44 -3.33 -26.79 3.35
C CYS A 44 -2.60 -25.52 3.77
N CYS A 45 -2.20 -24.71 2.78
CA CYS A 45 -1.53 -23.44 2.98
C CYS A 45 -2.35 -22.33 2.33
N MET A 46 -2.88 -21.45 3.16
CA MET A 46 -3.60 -20.24 2.78
C MET A 46 -2.69 -19.01 2.92
N PHE A 47 -2.74 -18.10 1.96
CA PHE A 47 -2.05 -16.82 2.02
C PHE A 47 -2.79 -15.71 1.28
N THR A 48 -2.45 -14.46 1.58
CA THR A 48 -2.89 -13.28 0.81
C THR A 48 -1.67 -12.55 0.27
N ILE A 49 -1.88 -11.80 -0.81
CA ILE A 49 -0.90 -10.87 -1.36
C ILE A 49 -1.38 -9.46 -1.02
N ASN A 50 -0.59 -8.70 -0.27
CA ASN A 50 -0.87 -7.29 0.00
C ASN A 50 0.19 -6.44 -0.70
N ILE A 51 -0.23 -5.35 -1.33
CA ILE A 51 0.66 -4.42 -2.03
C ILE A 51 0.51 -3.02 -1.44
N GLY A 52 1.58 -2.23 -1.47
CA GLY A 52 1.55 -0.88 -0.94
C GLY A 52 2.57 0.07 -1.55
N VAL A 53 2.21 1.35 -1.53
CA VAL A 53 3.07 2.48 -1.89
C VAL A 53 3.42 3.25 -0.62
N TYR A 54 4.73 3.38 -0.39
CA TYR A 54 5.30 3.98 0.79
C TYR A 54 6.17 5.18 0.40
N PHE A 55 6.07 6.25 1.17
CA PHE A 55 7.03 7.34 1.12
C PHE A 55 7.18 7.99 2.50
N GLU A 56 8.31 8.67 2.68
CA GLU A 56 8.61 9.48 3.86
C GLU A 56 8.64 10.96 3.48
N LYS A 57 8.81 11.83 4.48
CA LYS A 57 8.99 13.26 4.25
C LYS A 57 10.24 13.52 3.39
N SER A 58 11.34 12.85 3.72
CA SER A 58 12.60 12.89 2.95
C SER A 58 12.49 12.14 1.63
N ASP A 59 13.32 12.50 0.66
CA ASP A 59 13.45 11.75 -0.61
C ASP A 59 14.35 10.51 -0.45
N MET A 60 14.92 10.32 0.74
CA MET A 60 15.60 9.09 1.11
C MET A 60 14.77 8.32 2.14
N ILE A 61 14.39 7.09 1.83
CA ILE A 61 13.71 6.19 2.75
C ILE A 61 14.67 5.79 3.87
N SER A 62 14.36 6.21 5.10
CA SER A 62 15.13 5.85 6.30
C SER A 62 14.65 4.53 6.92
N ASN A 63 13.35 4.26 6.87
CA ASN A 63 12.75 3.02 7.32
C ASN A 63 12.83 1.94 6.24
N CYS A 64 14.01 1.38 6.02
CA CYS A 64 14.22 0.29 5.06
C CYS A 64 13.45 -1.01 5.36
N LYS A 65 12.78 -1.10 6.52
CA LYS A 65 12.01 -2.27 6.98
C LYS A 65 10.51 -2.00 7.11
N PHE A 66 10.01 -0.94 6.50
CA PHE A 66 8.58 -0.59 6.47
C PHE A 66 7.70 -1.79 6.09
N LYS A 67 6.56 -1.95 6.74
CA LYS A 67 5.58 -2.99 6.46
C LYS A 67 4.48 -2.45 5.56
N GLU A 68 3.66 -3.34 5.02
CA GLU A 68 2.55 -2.94 4.16
C GLU A 68 1.58 -2.00 4.90
N TYR A 69 1.36 -2.21 6.20
CA TYR A 69 0.48 -1.34 6.98
C TYR A 69 1.08 0.04 7.31
N ASP A 70 2.36 0.25 7.00
CA ASP A 70 3.01 1.58 7.11
C ASP A 70 2.81 2.40 5.82
N CYS A 71 2.29 1.81 4.74
CA CYS A 71 2.10 2.45 3.43
C CYS A 71 0.94 3.44 3.44
N GLN A 72 1.08 4.54 2.70
CA GLN A 72 0.01 5.54 2.52
C GLN A 72 -1.11 4.99 1.63
N ILE A 73 -0.77 4.18 0.64
CA ILE A 73 -1.71 3.51 -0.26
C ILE A 73 -1.47 2.02 -0.17
N ARG A 74 -2.53 1.24 0.02
CA ARG A 74 -2.44 -0.21 0.12
C ARG A 74 -3.64 -0.92 -0.47
N LYS A 75 -3.42 -2.13 -0.96
CA LYS A 75 -4.44 -2.99 -1.56
C LYS A 75 -4.13 -4.45 -1.28
N ARG A 76 -5.15 -5.24 -0.95
CA ARG A 76 -5.08 -6.69 -0.99
C ARG A 76 -5.41 -7.17 -2.39
N VAL A 77 -4.51 -7.98 -2.94
CA VAL A 77 -4.69 -8.60 -4.24
C VAL A 77 -5.32 -9.97 -4.04
N LYS A 78 -6.61 -10.03 -4.38
CA LYS A 78 -7.40 -11.25 -4.32
C LYS A 78 -7.05 -12.18 -5.50
N PRO A 79 -7.14 -13.51 -5.32
CA PRO A 79 -7.05 -14.46 -6.42
C PRO A 79 -8.20 -14.26 -7.42
N GLU A 80 -9.43 -14.13 -6.89
CA GLU A 80 -10.65 -13.83 -7.64
C GLU A 80 -11.52 -12.81 -6.89
N GLU A 81 -12.52 -12.21 -7.54
CA GLU A 81 -13.34 -11.13 -6.97
C GLU A 81 -14.00 -11.49 -5.63
N ASN A 82 -14.41 -12.75 -5.51
CA ASN A 82 -15.12 -13.30 -4.34
C ASN A 82 -14.23 -14.13 -3.41
N GLU A 83 -12.93 -14.23 -3.67
CA GLU A 83 -12.01 -15.00 -2.85
C GLU A 83 -11.13 -14.10 -1.99
N GLU A 84 -10.95 -14.49 -0.72
CA GLU A 84 -10.07 -13.76 0.19
C GLU A 84 -8.66 -14.36 0.23
N TRP A 85 -8.54 -15.67 0.01
CA TRP A 85 -7.32 -16.43 0.25
C TRP A 85 -6.88 -17.18 -0.99
N TRP A 86 -5.59 -17.15 -1.25
CA TRP A 86 -4.92 -18.11 -2.12
C TRP A 86 -4.75 -19.40 -1.34
N ILE A 87 -5.22 -20.52 -1.88
CA ILE A 87 -5.18 -21.83 -1.22
C ILE A 87 -4.26 -22.76 -2.00
N ILE A 88 -3.38 -23.44 -1.29
CA ILE A 88 -2.51 -24.51 -1.82
C ILE A 88 -2.78 -25.75 -0.99
N GLU A 89 -3.29 -26.79 -1.63
CA GLU A 89 -3.57 -28.11 -1.08
C GLU A 89 -2.71 -29.18 -1.77
N ASN A 90 -2.82 -30.44 -1.33
CA ASN A 90 -2.00 -31.53 -1.84
C ASN A 90 -2.21 -31.83 -3.34
N ASP A 91 -3.39 -31.55 -3.86
CA ASP A 91 -3.81 -31.77 -5.25
C ASP A 91 -3.78 -30.48 -6.09
N THR A 92 -3.28 -29.38 -5.53
CA THR A 92 -3.12 -28.13 -6.28
C THR A 92 -2.14 -28.30 -7.43
N ASP A 93 -2.60 -28.01 -8.65
CA ASP A 93 -1.74 -27.94 -9.82
C ASP A 93 -0.79 -26.74 -9.68
N MET A 94 0.48 -27.08 -9.44
CA MET A 94 1.52 -26.09 -9.19
C MET A 94 1.92 -25.29 -10.44
N GLU A 95 1.72 -25.81 -11.65
CA GLU A 95 1.98 -25.07 -12.88
C GLU A 95 0.86 -24.08 -13.16
N VAL A 96 -0.41 -24.46 -12.96
CA VAL A 96 -1.55 -23.53 -13.06
C VAL A 96 -1.46 -22.42 -12.02
N LEU A 97 -1.15 -22.75 -10.76
CA LEU A 97 -0.94 -21.75 -9.72
C LEU A 97 0.16 -20.76 -10.09
N LYS A 98 1.22 -21.25 -10.73
CA LYS A 98 2.38 -20.45 -11.14
C LYS A 98 2.04 -19.50 -12.29
N GLU A 99 1.25 -19.93 -13.27
CA GLU A 99 0.72 -19.08 -14.35
C GLU A 99 -0.24 -18.01 -13.81
N ASN A 100 -1.12 -18.37 -12.88
CA ASN A 100 -2.02 -17.43 -12.21
C ASN A 100 -1.24 -16.37 -11.43
N LEU A 101 -0.22 -16.77 -10.68
CA LEU A 101 0.65 -15.83 -9.97
C LEU A 101 1.42 -14.91 -10.93
N GLN A 102 1.89 -15.40 -12.08
CA GLN A 102 2.53 -14.54 -13.09
C GLN A 102 1.57 -13.47 -13.62
N THR A 103 0.34 -13.88 -13.94
CA THR A 103 -0.71 -12.97 -14.42
C THR A 103 -1.02 -11.89 -13.38
N VAL A 104 -1.20 -12.31 -12.12
CA VAL A 104 -1.44 -11.40 -11.00
C VAL A 104 -0.26 -10.46 -10.77
N LEU A 105 0.98 -10.92 -10.91
CA LEU A 105 2.15 -10.04 -10.82
C LEU A 105 2.16 -8.98 -11.93
N GLY A 106 1.74 -9.34 -13.15
CA GLY A 106 1.53 -8.37 -14.23
C GLY A 106 0.48 -7.31 -13.87
N HIS A 107 -0.60 -7.71 -13.19
CA HIS A 107 -1.61 -6.76 -12.69
C HIS A 107 -1.09 -5.89 -11.54
N ILE A 108 -0.25 -6.43 -10.66
CA ILE A 108 0.40 -5.68 -9.58
C ILE A 108 1.34 -4.61 -10.14
N GLU A 109 2.14 -4.94 -11.16
CA GLU A 109 3.00 -3.95 -11.82
C GLU A 109 2.17 -2.84 -12.48
N LYS A 110 1.13 -3.20 -13.23
CA LYS A 110 0.18 -2.21 -13.81
C LYS A 110 -0.49 -1.34 -12.75
N TRP A 111 -0.80 -1.91 -11.59
CA TRP A 111 -1.35 -1.15 -10.46
C TRP A 111 -0.32 -0.13 -9.96
N PHE A 112 0.94 -0.54 -9.81
CA PHE A 112 2.03 0.35 -9.41
C PHE A 112 2.37 1.42 -10.46
N ASP A 113 2.04 1.22 -11.74
CA ASP A 113 2.22 2.23 -12.79
C ASP A 113 1.31 3.46 -12.61
N ASN A 114 0.30 3.38 -11.75
CA ASN A 114 -0.46 4.58 -11.32
C ASN A 114 0.34 5.47 -10.36
N PHE A 115 1.47 4.99 -9.84
CA PHE A 115 2.29 5.64 -8.82
C PHE A 115 3.76 5.62 -9.28
N ILE A 116 4.08 6.50 -10.23
CA ILE A 116 5.38 6.55 -10.90
C ILE A 116 6.45 7.31 -10.12
N SER A 117 6.05 8.31 -9.33
CA SER A 117 6.94 9.12 -8.51
C SER A 117 6.29 9.51 -7.18
N LYS A 118 7.09 9.90 -6.20
CA LYS A 118 6.63 10.38 -4.89
C LYS A 118 5.74 11.62 -5.04
N GLU A 119 6.18 12.58 -5.83
CA GLU A 119 5.44 13.82 -6.09
C GLU A 119 4.08 13.54 -6.75
N GLU A 120 4.04 12.76 -7.82
CA GLU A 120 2.78 12.45 -8.49
C GLU A 120 1.85 11.61 -7.61
N THR A 121 2.40 10.72 -6.80
CA THR A 121 1.62 9.98 -5.80
C THR A 121 0.94 10.94 -4.82
N ILE A 122 1.65 11.94 -4.32
CA ILE A 122 1.07 12.94 -3.40
C ILE A 122 -0.04 13.74 -4.10
N HIS A 123 0.18 14.22 -5.32
CA HIS A 123 -0.84 14.93 -6.08
C HIS A 123 -2.10 14.08 -6.31
N ARG A 124 -1.93 12.80 -6.64
CA ARG A 124 -3.05 11.86 -6.79
C ARG A 124 -3.82 11.60 -5.50
N ILE A 125 -3.15 11.67 -4.36
CA ILE A 125 -3.81 11.60 -3.05
C ILE A 125 -4.61 12.90 -2.80
N LEU A 126 -4.04 14.05 -3.12
CA LEU A 126 -4.64 15.36 -2.87
C LEU A 126 -5.85 15.65 -3.79
N ASP A 127 -5.80 15.21 -5.05
CA ASP A 127 -6.89 15.37 -6.03
C ASP A 127 -7.94 14.24 -5.99
N LYS A 128 -7.76 13.28 -5.06
CA LYS A 128 -8.60 12.09 -4.87
C LYS A 128 -8.60 11.07 -6.02
N SER A 129 -7.79 11.26 -7.06
CA SER A 129 -7.69 10.28 -8.15
C SER A 129 -7.12 8.92 -7.69
N ALA A 130 -6.39 8.90 -6.58
CA ALA A 130 -5.94 7.67 -5.94
C ALA A 130 -7.05 6.90 -5.20
N GLU A 131 -8.21 7.49 -4.88
CA GLU A 131 -9.23 6.86 -4.02
C GLU A 131 -9.96 5.67 -4.68
N THR A 132 -9.92 5.55 -6.00
CA THR A 132 -10.54 4.42 -6.74
C THR A 132 -9.73 3.12 -6.66
N VAL A 133 -8.56 3.17 -6.01
CA VAL A 133 -7.49 2.19 -6.17
C VAL A 133 -7.26 1.31 -4.92
N PRO A 134 -7.31 1.80 -3.67
CA PRO A 134 -7.05 1.00 -2.46
C PRO A 134 -8.31 0.43 -1.80
N ASP A 135 -8.10 -0.51 -0.89
CA ASP A 135 -9.17 -1.07 -0.04
C ASP A 135 -9.38 -0.28 1.26
N THR A 136 -8.55 0.73 1.52
CA THR A 136 -8.55 1.52 2.76
C THR A 136 -8.58 3.02 2.49
N MET A 137 -9.19 3.79 3.38
CA MET A 137 -9.16 5.25 3.34
C MET A 137 -7.70 5.76 3.34
N ILE A 138 -7.31 6.43 2.24
CA ILE A 138 -5.95 6.97 2.08
C ILE A 138 -5.69 8.09 3.09
N MET A 139 -6.65 9.01 3.25
CA MET A 139 -6.52 10.19 4.10
C MET A 139 -6.73 9.89 5.59
N SER A 140 -5.98 8.91 6.09
CA SER A 140 -5.85 8.63 7.51
C SER A 140 -5.04 9.73 8.22
N TYR A 141 -5.12 9.81 9.55
CA TYR A 141 -4.33 10.79 10.32
C TYR A 141 -2.81 10.75 10.01
N PRO A 142 -2.13 9.59 9.99
CA PRO A 142 -0.72 9.52 9.62
C PRO A 142 -0.43 10.11 8.23
N THR A 143 -1.22 9.75 7.23
CA THR A 143 -1.06 10.24 5.85
C THR A 143 -1.29 11.74 5.76
N ALA A 144 -2.40 12.23 6.32
CA ALA A 144 -2.74 13.65 6.31
C ALA A 144 -1.67 14.50 6.99
N LYS A 145 -1.20 14.05 8.16
CA LYS A 145 -0.12 14.74 8.89
C LYS A 145 1.17 14.77 8.06
N LEU A 146 1.57 13.64 7.47
CA LEU A 146 2.77 13.55 6.67
C LEU A 146 2.72 14.52 5.48
N ILE A 147 1.64 14.51 4.70
CA ILE A 147 1.49 15.36 3.51
C ILE A 147 1.46 16.84 3.89
N ALA A 148 0.80 17.22 5.00
CA ALA A 148 0.83 18.59 5.50
C ALA A 148 2.26 19.02 5.89
N GLU A 149 3.03 18.14 6.55
CA GLU A 149 4.42 18.39 6.93
C GLU A 149 5.39 18.44 5.73
N MET A 150 4.94 17.96 4.56
CA MET A 150 5.68 18.00 3.28
C MET A 150 5.39 19.26 2.47
N GLY A 151 4.54 20.17 2.97
CA GLY A 151 4.30 21.47 2.35
C GLY A 151 2.90 21.67 1.76
N TYR A 152 1.96 20.75 2.01
CA TYR A 152 0.59 20.84 1.49
C TYR A 152 -0.48 21.03 2.59
N PRO A 153 -0.32 21.97 3.55
CA PRO A 153 -1.25 22.10 4.67
C PRO A 153 -2.64 22.53 4.24
N MET A 154 -2.77 23.38 3.22
CA MET A 154 -4.06 23.89 2.74
C MET A 154 -4.87 22.80 2.04
N GLU A 155 -4.23 22.06 1.14
CA GLU A 155 -4.84 20.97 0.39
C GLU A 155 -5.28 19.85 1.34
N VAL A 156 -4.44 19.51 2.33
CA VAL A 156 -4.83 18.56 3.37
C VAL A 156 -6.02 19.09 4.17
N TYR A 157 -6.00 20.37 4.59
CA TYR A 157 -7.11 20.96 5.33
C TYR A 157 -8.43 20.86 4.57
N GLU A 158 -8.45 21.23 3.30
CA GLU A 158 -9.65 21.16 2.46
C GLU A 158 -10.22 19.74 2.36
N LEU A 159 -9.36 18.72 2.37
CA LEU A 159 -9.78 17.30 2.33
C LEU A 159 -10.35 16.80 3.65
N ILE A 160 -9.92 17.36 4.79
CA ILE A 160 -10.25 16.83 6.12
C ILE A 160 -11.13 17.75 6.98
N LYS A 161 -11.44 18.98 6.53
CA LYS A 161 -12.18 19.98 7.31
C LYS A 161 -13.55 19.51 7.81
N ASP A 162 -14.23 18.67 7.02
CA ASP A 162 -15.58 18.17 7.33
C ASP A 162 -15.56 16.83 8.10
N THR A 163 -14.37 16.34 8.50
CA THR A 163 -14.22 15.07 9.23
C THR A 163 -15.08 15.03 10.50
N LYS A 164 -15.24 16.17 11.19
CA LYS A 164 -16.06 16.26 12.41
C LYS A 164 -17.52 15.90 12.16
N ILE A 165 -18.03 16.13 10.95
CA ILE A 165 -19.39 15.83 10.52
C ILE A 165 -19.46 14.41 9.95
N ILE A 166 -18.54 14.06 9.04
CA ILE A 166 -18.57 12.81 8.28
C ILE A 166 -18.14 11.60 9.12
N ASN A 167 -17.14 11.79 10.00
CA ASN A 167 -16.60 10.75 10.87
C ASN A 167 -16.19 11.32 12.23
N PRO A 168 -17.16 11.61 13.13
CA PRO A 168 -16.91 12.23 14.43
C PRO A 168 -16.01 11.39 15.37
N LYS A 169 -15.80 10.10 15.06
CA LYS A 169 -14.92 9.21 15.83
C LYS A 169 -13.43 9.39 15.49
N ALA A 170 -13.09 10.03 14.36
CA ALA A 170 -11.73 10.25 13.91
C ALA A 170 -11.04 11.44 14.63
N LYS A 171 -10.98 11.40 15.96
CA LYS A 171 -10.51 12.50 16.83
C LYS A 171 -9.20 13.13 16.38
N LYS A 172 -8.17 12.32 16.10
CA LYS A 172 -6.85 12.82 15.67
C LYS A 172 -6.90 13.58 14.33
N LEU A 173 -7.77 13.16 13.41
CA LEU A 173 -7.91 13.82 12.10
C LEU A 173 -8.68 15.15 12.26
N ILE A 174 -9.65 15.19 13.17
CA ILE A 174 -10.37 16.43 13.55
C ILE A 174 -9.40 17.43 14.18
N GLU A 175 -8.60 17.00 15.16
CA GLU A 175 -7.58 17.83 15.81
C GLU A 175 -6.56 18.39 14.80
N LEU A 176 -6.16 17.57 13.82
CA LEU A 176 -5.29 18.03 12.73
C LEU A 176 -5.98 19.10 11.88
N ALA A 177 -7.24 18.91 11.51
CA ALA A 177 -8.00 19.89 10.73
C ALA A 177 -8.10 21.24 11.46
N GLU A 178 -8.38 21.22 12.77
CA GLU A 178 -8.45 22.41 13.62
C GLU A 178 -7.09 23.13 13.71
N LYS A 179 -5.99 22.38 13.85
CA LYS A 179 -4.63 22.92 13.87
C LYS A 179 -4.22 23.54 12.53
N LEU A 180 -4.55 22.89 11.41
CA LEU A 180 -4.23 23.43 10.08
C LEU A 180 -5.00 24.72 9.83
N LYS A 181 -6.29 24.76 10.20
CA LYS A 181 -7.12 25.97 10.08
C LYS A 181 -6.50 27.19 10.76
N SER A 182 -5.91 27.03 11.95
CA SER A 182 -5.27 28.13 12.68
C SER A 182 -3.92 28.56 12.12
N THR A 183 -3.32 27.75 11.23
CA THR A 183 -1.99 28.00 10.65
C THR A 183 -2.09 28.61 9.24
N ILE A 184 -3.23 28.40 8.56
CA ILE A 184 -3.51 28.87 7.20
C ILE A 184 -4.15 30.28 7.20
N ASN A 185 -4.84 30.65 8.29
CA ASN A 185 -5.35 32.00 8.53
C ASN A 185 -4.24 32.92 9.07
#